data_AF-S7RL17-F1
#
_entry.id   AF-S7RL17-F1
#
_cell.length_a   1.000
_cell.length_b   1.000
_cell.length_c   1.000
_cell.angle_alpha   90.00
_cell.angle_beta   90.00
_cell.angle_gamma   90.00
#
_symmetry.space_group_name_H-M   'P 1'
#
loop_
_entity.id
_entity.type
_entity.pdbx_description
1 polymer ?
#
loop_
_entity_poly.entity_id
_entity_poly.type
_entity_poly.pdbx_seq_one_letter_code
_entity_poly.pdbx_strand_id
1 'polypeptide(L)'
;DVAGSVAELLDAVIGAGGSDDTKRANGVRNVVDGMAKKYAPVNVVACHTDHVASFDGVQGTDWVHQHFEIDISVGGTIGYELYLGNTGTFKRNGDGGDINWGW
;
A
#
# COMPACT_ATOMS: atom_id res chain seq x y z
N ASP A 1 16.23 -2.58 -11.27
CA ASP A 1 16.48 -2.09 -9.89
C ASP A 1 15.24 -2.39 -9.04
N VAL A 2 15.13 -1.83 -7.83
CA VAL A 2 13.98 -2.00 -6.93
C VAL A 2 12.63 -1.73 -7.61
N ALA A 3 12.54 -0.70 -8.45
CA ALA A 3 11.34 -0.38 -9.23
C ALA A 3 11.00 -1.50 -10.23
N GLY A 4 12.01 -2.08 -10.90
CA GLY A 4 11.83 -3.23 -11.77
C GLY A 4 11.35 -4.49 -11.03
N SER A 5 11.88 -4.77 -9.84
CA SER A 5 11.45 -5.93 -9.03
C SER A 5 10.04 -5.76 -8.44
N VAL A 6 9.60 -4.52 -8.23
CA VAL A 6 8.23 -4.20 -7.79
C VAL A 6 7.27 -4.34 -8.97
N ALA A 7 7.65 -3.91 -10.18
CA ALA A 7 6.86 -4.10 -11.39
C ALA A 7 6.67 -5.58 -11.77
N GLU A 8 7.72 -6.40 -11.69
CA GLU A 8 7.62 -7.85 -11.94
C GLU A 8 6.75 -8.56 -10.89
N LEU A 9 6.82 -8.14 -9.63
CA LEU A 9 5.94 -8.64 -8.56
C LEU A 9 4.48 -8.19 -8.77
N LEU A 10 4.26 -6.97 -9.25
CA LEU A 10 2.94 -6.44 -9.61
C LEU A 10 2.30 -7.26 -10.74
N ASP A 11 3.03 -7.53 -11.82
CA ASP A 11 2.53 -8.32 -12.96
C ASP A 11 2.21 -9.78 -12.58
N ALA A 12 3.04 -10.39 -11.72
CA ALA A 12 2.82 -11.75 -11.22
C ALA A 12 1.56 -11.88 -10.34
N VAL A 13 1.11 -10.76 -9.76
CA VAL A 13 -0.02 -10.69 -8.83
C VAL A 13 -1.31 -10.28 -9.53
N ILE A 14 -1.23 -9.46 -10.59
CA ILE A 14 -2.38 -8.96 -11.36
C ILE A 14 -2.94 -10.04 -12.31
N GLY A 15 -2.28 -11.19 -12.43
CA GLY A 15 -2.71 -12.34 -13.25
C GLY A 15 -3.89 -13.18 -12.73
N ALA A 16 -4.63 -12.77 -11.70
CA ALA A 16 -5.82 -13.48 -11.24
C ALA A 16 -7.09 -12.81 -11.80
N GLY A 17 -7.79 -13.48 -12.72
CA GLY A 17 -9.13 -13.07 -13.12
C GLY A 17 -10.05 -12.92 -11.89
N GLY A 18 -10.87 -11.87 -11.86
CA GLY A 18 -11.72 -11.55 -10.70
C GLY A 18 -12.31 -10.14 -10.81
N SER A 19 -13.19 -9.78 -9.88
CA SER A 19 -13.70 -8.42 -9.77
C SER A 19 -12.58 -7.42 -9.45
N ASP A 20 -12.80 -6.14 -9.73
CA ASP A 20 -11.83 -5.08 -9.45
C ASP A 20 -11.44 -5.02 -7.96
N ASP A 21 -12.37 -5.35 -7.06
CA ASP A 21 -12.08 -5.47 -5.62
C ASP A 21 -11.10 -6.60 -5.30
N THR A 22 -11.12 -7.71 -6.04
CA THR A 22 -10.16 -8.80 -5.87
C THR A 22 -8.75 -8.35 -6.29
N LYS A 23 -8.65 -7.61 -7.40
CA LYS A 23 -7.38 -7.03 -7.87
C LYS A 23 -6.82 -6.06 -6.84
N ARG A 24 -7.66 -5.16 -6.33
CA ARG A 24 -7.29 -4.21 -5.28
C ARG A 24 -6.80 -4.90 -4.02
N ALA A 25 -7.55 -5.89 -3.52
CA ALA A 25 -7.21 -6.61 -2.29
C ALA A 25 -5.88 -7.35 -2.40
N ASN A 26 -5.63 -8.03 -3.52
CA ASN A 26 -4.38 -8.74 -3.74
C ASN A 26 -3.20 -7.77 -3.98
N GLY A 27 -3.41 -6.72 -4.77
CA GLY A 27 -2.39 -5.73 -5.07
C GLY A 27 -1.91 -5.00 -3.81
N VAL A 28 -2.83 -4.45 -3.02
CA VAL A 28 -2.49 -3.72 -1.78
C VAL A 28 -1.77 -4.63 -0.79
N ARG A 29 -2.24 -5.88 -0.64
CA ARG A 29 -1.63 -6.85 0.26
C ARG A 29 -0.21 -7.20 -0.17
N ASN A 30 0.02 -7.44 -1.46
CA ASN A 30 1.35 -7.84 -1.94
C ASN A 30 2.37 -6.70 -1.86
N VAL A 31 1.94 -5.45 -2.05
CA VAL A 31 2.80 -4.28 -1.79
C VAL A 31 3.18 -4.23 -0.31
N VAL A 32 2.22 -4.29 0.60
CA VAL A 32 2.49 -4.21 2.05
C VAL A 32 3.35 -5.39 2.52
N ASP A 33 2.97 -6.62 2.19
CA ASP A 33 3.70 -7.84 2.60
C ASP A 33 5.14 -7.84 2.02
N GLY A 34 5.33 -7.37 0.78
CA GLY A 34 6.64 -7.25 0.14
C GLY A 34 7.54 -6.21 0.79
N MET A 35 6.98 -5.04 1.11
CA MET A 35 7.69 -3.96 1.82
C MET A 35 8.06 -4.38 3.23
N ALA A 36 7.13 -4.96 3.97
CA ALA A 36 7.36 -5.50 5.30
C ALA A 36 8.49 -6.54 5.28
N LYS A 37 8.44 -7.50 4.35
CA LYS A 37 9.50 -8.52 4.22
C LYS A 37 10.87 -7.91 3.92
N LYS A 38 10.93 -6.84 3.13
CA LYS A 38 12.19 -6.21 2.71
C LYS A 38 12.80 -5.30 3.78
N TYR A 39 11.97 -4.58 4.52
CA TYR A 39 12.40 -3.53 5.44
C TYR A 39 12.18 -3.87 6.92
N ALA A 40 11.72 -5.08 7.24
CA ALA A 40 11.51 -5.51 8.62
C ALA A 40 12.76 -5.29 9.50
N PRO A 41 12.57 -4.93 10.78
CA PRO A 41 11.29 -4.72 11.45
C PRO A 41 10.81 -3.25 11.33
N VAL A 42 9.76 -2.99 10.53
CA VAL A 42 9.06 -1.69 10.44
C VAL A 42 7.56 -1.94 10.30
N ASN A 43 6.71 -1.01 10.74
CA ASN A 43 5.29 -1.07 10.41
C ASN A 43 5.10 -0.63 8.96
N VAL A 44 4.17 -1.26 8.26
CA VAL A 44 3.80 -0.88 6.89
C VAL A 44 2.29 -0.76 6.79
N VAL A 45 1.78 0.36 6.26
CA VAL A 45 0.34 0.59 6.09
C VAL A 45 0.06 1.13 4.70
N ALA A 46 -0.90 0.54 4.00
CA ALA A 46 -1.43 1.06 2.74
C ALA A 46 -2.92 1.36 2.85
N CYS A 47 -3.32 2.56 2.45
CA CYS A 47 -4.69 3.05 2.60
C CYS A 47 -5.14 3.91 1.41
N HIS A 48 -6.33 3.61 0.90
CA HIS A 48 -6.96 4.37 -0.19
C HIS A 48 -7.87 5.50 0.34
N THR A 49 -8.57 5.22 1.43
CA THR A 49 -9.59 6.07 2.05
C THR A 49 -8.99 7.26 2.79
N ASP A 50 -9.74 8.33 3.03
CA ASP A 50 -9.30 9.47 3.83
C ASP A 50 -8.77 9.06 5.21
N HIS A 51 -7.60 9.58 5.56
CA HIS A 51 -6.87 9.20 6.77
C HIS A 51 -5.88 10.28 7.20
N VAL A 52 -5.42 10.14 8.43
CA VAL A 52 -4.30 10.89 9.00
C VAL A 52 -3.23 9.90 9.43
N ALA A 53 -2.00 10.14 8.98
CA ALA A 53 -0.81 9.42 9.39
C ALA A 53 0.14 10.37 10.11
N SER A 54 0.65 9.97 11.26
CA SER A 54 1.66 10.71 12.02
C SER A 54 2.68 9.73 12.54
N PHE A 55 3.84 9.68 11.89
CA PHE A 55 4.96 8.84 12.31
C PHE A 55 6.03 9.68 13.01
N ASP A 56 6.73 9.06 13.95
CA ASP A 56 7.76 9.74 14.72
C ASP A 56 9.01 9.99 13.84
N GLY A 57 9.62 11.17 14.01
CA GLY A 57 10.83 11.55 13.29
C GLY A 57 10.59 12.27 11.96
N VAL A 58 11.59 12.24 11.09
CA VAL A 58 11.66 13.02 9.85
C VAL A 58 11.30 12.15 8.64
N GLN A 59 10.33 12.60 7.84
CA GLN A 59 9.96 11.94 6.59
C GLN A 59 11.15 11.82 5.64
N GLY A 60 11.31 10.66 5.01
CA GLY A 60 12.43 10.29 4.16
C GLY A 60 13.67 9.81 4.91
N THR A 61 13.70 9.93 6.24
CA THR A 61 14.80 9.42 7.09
C THR A 61 14.29 8.35 8.05
N ASP A 62 13.36 8.70 8.94
CA ASP A 62 12.83 7.82 9.98
C ASP A 62 11.56 7.07 9.54
N TRP A 63 10.81 7.68 8.61
CA TRP A 63 9.62 7.10 8.02
C TRP A 63 9.46 7.53 6.56
N VAL A 64 8.69 6.78 5.78
CA VAL A 64 8.47 7.01 4.35
C VAL A 64 6.97 7.08 4.08
N HIS A 65 6.59 7.95 3.14
CA HIS A 65 5.26 8.01 2.55
C HIS A 65 5.35 8.09 1.04
N GLN A 66 4.61 7.25 0.35
CA GLN A 66 4.57 7.12 -1.11
C GLN A 66 3.14 6.88 -1.60
N HIS A 67 2.85 7.26 -2.82
CA HIS A 67 1.60 6.93 -3.51
C HIS A 67 1.85 5.82 -4.54
N PHE A 68 0.92 4.88 -4.69
CA PHE A 68 0.93 3.90 -5.77
C PHE A 68 -0.47 3.61 -6.30
N GLU A 69 -0.55 3.19 -7.56
CA GLU A 69 -1.79 2.96 -8.29
C GLU A 69 -1.99 1.47 -8.55
N ILE A 70 -3.22 0.97 -8.42
CA ILE A 70 -3.62 -0.38 -8.85
C ILE A 70 -4.56 -0.24 -10.04
N ASP A 71 -4.18 -0.82 -11.19
CA ASP A 71 -5.03 -0.89 -12.37
C ASP A 71 -6.28 -1.75 -12.13
N ILE A 72 -7.44 -1.18 -12.44
CA ILE A 72 -8.74 -1.87 -12.38
C ILE A 72 -9.40 -1.91 -13.76
N SER A 73 -10.28 -2.89 -13.96
CA SER A 73 -10.87 -3.16 -15.27
C SER A 73 -11.89 -2.09 -15.67
N VAL A 74 -12.57 -1.48 -14.70
CA VAL A 74 -13.56 -0.43 -14.93
C VAL A 74 -13.19 0.82 -14.13
N GLY A 75 -12.91 1.93 -14.83
CA GLY A 75 -12.73 3.23 -14.18
C GLY A 75 -11.28 3.73 -14.03
N GLY A 76 -10.28 2.99 -14.54
CA GLY A 76 -8.88 3.44 -14.58
C GLY A 76 -8.03 2.79 -13.48
N THR A 77 -7.36 3.60 -12.67
CA THR A 77 -6.55 3.14 -11.54
C THR A 77 -7.19 3.53 -10.21
N ILE A 78 -6.84 2.80 -9.15
CA ILE A 78 -7.16 3.17 -7.76
C ILE A 78 -5.86 3.43 -7.01
N GLY A 79 -5.72 4.68 -6.55
CA GLY A 79 -4.55 5.14 -5.81
C GLY A 79 -4.59 4.77 -4.33
N TYR A 80 -3.42 4.44 -3.78
CA TYR A 80 -3.19 4.09 -2.38
C TYR A 80 -2.01 4.89 -1.85
N GLU A 81 -2.14 5.36 -0.60
CA GLU A 81 -1.03 5.91 0.16
C GLU A 81 -0.37 4.81 0.98
N LEU A 82 0.95 4.68 0.87
CA LEU A 82 1.80 3.71 1.55
C LEU A 82 2.71 4.41 2.56
N TYR A 83 2.74 3.91 3.78
CA TYR A 83 3.57 4.41 4.87
C TYR A 83 4.45 3.30 5.42
N LEU A 84 5.71 3.62 5.72
CA LEU A 84 6.64 2.75 6.44
C LEU A 84 7.26 3.54 7.59
N GLY A 85 7.25 2.99 8.80
CA GLY A 85 7.85 3.67 9.96
C GLY A 85 7.84 2.81 11.23
N ASN A 86 8.69 3.16 12.19
CA ASN A 86 8.84 2.37 13.42
C ASN A 86 7.77 2.63 14.47
N THR A 87 7.40 3.88 14.69
CA THR A 87 6.40 4.28 15.70
C THR A 87 5.57 5.44 15.17
N GLY A 88 4.31 5.51 15.60
CA GLY A 88 3.39 6.52 15.12
C GLY A 88 1.93 6.16 15.34
N THR A 89 1.05 6.94 14.70
CA THR A 89 -0.39 6.72 14.68
C THR A 89 -0.90 6.76 13.24
N PHE A 90 -1.86 5.90 12.96
CA PHE A 90 -2.59 5.88 11.70
C PHE A 90 -4.08 5.81 12.02
N LYS A 91 -4.85 6.77 11.49
CA LYS A 91 -6.28 6.87 11.75
C LYS A 91 -7.05 7.10 10.45
N ARG A 92 -7.99 6.22 10.14
CA ARG A 92 -8.98 6.43 9.07
C ARG A 92 -10.05 7.43 9.53
N ASN A 93 -10.49 8.30 8.63
CA ASN A 93 -11.54 9.29 8.89
C ASN A 93 -12.95 8.78 8.54
N GLY A 94 -13.06 7.67 7.80
CA GLY A 94 -14.31 6.93 7.63
C GLY A 94 -15.21 7.41 6.48
N ASP A 95 -14.61 7.75 5.35
CA ASP A 95 -15.27 8.12 4.08
C ASP A 95 -15.77 6.92 3.24
N GLY A 96 -15.54 5.69 3.72
CA GLY A 96 -15.99 4.44 3.10
C GLY A 96 -14.89 3.77 2.27
N GLY A 97 -14.78 2.44 2.36
CA GLY A 97 -13.73 1.65 1.71
C GLY A 97 -12.94 0.80 2.70
N ASP A 98 -12.98 -0.52 2.50
CA ASP A 98 -12.47 -1.49 3.48
C ASP A 98 -11.23 -2.24 3.01
N ILE A 99 -10.83 -2.05 1.74
CA ILE A 99 -9.67 -2.71 1.15
C ILE A 99 -8.42 -1.88 1.43
N ASN A 100 -7.99 -1.89 2.70
CA ASN A 100 -6.75 -1.30 3.20
C ASN A 100 -5.93 -2.41 3.88
N TRP A 101 -4.60 -2.27 4.00
CA TRP A 101 -3.77 -3.33 4.58
C TRP A 101 -2.65 -2.78 5.47
N GLY A 102 -2.31 -3.52 6.52
CA GLY A 102 -1.25 -3.16 7.46
C GLY A 102 -0.47 -4.39 7.93
N TRP A 103 0.81 -4.21 8.21
CA TRP A 103 1.74 -5.20 8.74
C TRP A 103 2.47 -4.66 9.97
#